data_AF-A0A7R6V6Q2-F1
#
_entry.id   AF-A0A7R6V6Q2-F1
#
_cell.length_a   1.000
_cell.length_b   1.000
_cell.length_c   1.000
_cell.angle_alpha   90.00
_cell.angle_beta   90.00
_cell.angle_gamma   90.00
#
_symmetry.space_group_name_H-M   'P 1'
#
loop_
_entity.id
_entity.type
_entity.pdbx_description
1 polymer ?
#
loop_
_entity_poly.entity_id
_entity_poly.type
_entity_poly.pdbx_seq_one_letter_code
_entity_poly.pdbx_strand_id
1 'polypeptide(L)'
;MNVSVAGKAKIVKIYNISRLEMEGIEWDAFDLESAEDVKELFEIAKEYVESAEADAIEAPEEIHCADPDESSIEIDSKTYYTDDVILKNKNIVDLLPLIQNAKVGDIFFVVVQEGDGRWDLVADIEHAESNEVEFGYVDCSVLFDQYDILREGYLDVLCDTLLPETLKVKDAAVELQDFVFHPVQSYGQLYVVKKDPVGDVKVLQKIDYGGRMLSGTDMIVDDFEAN
;
A
#
# COMPACT_ATOMS: atom_id res chain seq x y z
N MET A 1 -28.58 3.54 0.06
CA MET A 1 -28.11 2.65 1.15
C MET A 1 -26.75 3.14 1.59
N ASN A 2 -26.49 3.17 2.90
CA ASN A 2 -25.20 3.58 3.43
C ASN A 2 -24.44 2.35 3.91
N VAL A 3 -23.16 2.29 3.55
CA VAL A 3 -22.22 1.29 4.05
C VAL A 3 -21.07 2.02 4.73
N SER A 4 -20.74 1.65 5.96
CA SER A 4 -19.54 2.17 6.63
C SER A 4 -18.59 1.01 6.87
N VAL A 5 -17.32 1.17 6.53
CA VAL A 5 -16.25 0.28 6.99
C VAL A 5 -15.44 1.03 8.03
N ALA A 6 -15.18 0.43 9.19
CA ALA A 6 -14.41 1.09 10.24
C ALA A 6 -13.57 0.09 11.04
N GLY A 7 -12.32 0.44 11.31
CA GLY A 7 -11.39 -0.40 12.04
C GLY A 7 -9.94 -0.06 11.72
N LYS A 8 -9.07 -1.07 11.84
CA LYS A 8 -7.66 -0.92 11.46
C LYS A 8 -7.53 -0.72 9.96
N ALA A 9 -6.76 0.29 9.60
CA ALA A 9 -6.63 0.78 8.24
C ALA A 9 -5.18 1.00 7.89
N LYS A 10 -4.91 0.90 6.59
CA LYS A 10 -3.60 1.12 6.00
C LYS A 10 -3.73 1.97 4.75
N ILE A 11 -2.89 2.97 4.61
CA ILE A 11 -2.67 3.69 3.36
C ILE A 11 -1.31 3.29 2.82
N VAL A 12 -1.27 2.77 1.60
CA VAL A 12 -0.02 2.46 0.89
C VAL A 12 0.17 3.49 -0.21
N LYS A 13 1.25 4.26 -0.13
CA LYS A 13 1.66 5.25 -1.12
C LYS A 13 2.91 4.79 -1.84
N ILE A 14 2.90 4.82 -3.15
CA ILE A 14 3.98 4.29 -3.99
C ILE A 14 4.54 5.42 -4.83
N TYR A 15 5.78 5.80 -4.53
CA TYR A 15 6.50 6.88 -5.19
C TYR A 15 7.51 6.31 -6.17
N ASN A 16 7.47 6.74 -7.43
CA ASN A 16 8.54 6.46 -8.38
C ASN A 16 9.68 7.46 -8.18
N ILE A 17 10.74 7.04 -7.49
CA ILE A 17 11.88 7.91 -7.19
C ILE A 17 12.96 7.89 -8.27
N SER A 18 12.76 7.15 -9.37
CA SER A 18 13.65 7.20 -10.54
C SER A 18 13.71 8.62 -11.16
N ARG A 19 12.79 9.51 -10.75
CA ARG A 19 12.76 10.93 -11.13
C ARG A 19 13.71 11.82 -10.32
N LEU A 20 14.36 11.32 -9.28
CA LEU A 20 15.45 12.03 -8.59
C LEU A 20 16.59 12.42 -9.55
N GLU A 21 16.70 11.74 -10.71
CA GLU A 21 17.57 12.17 -11.82
C GLU A 21 17.29 13.62 -12.25
N MET A 22 16.04 14.09 -12.15
CA MET A 22 15.64 15.47 -12.46
C MET A 22 16.19 16.48 -11.45
N GLU A 23 16.50 16.04 -10.24
CA GLU A 23 17.17 16.82 -9.20
C GLU A 23 18.70 16.66 -9.24
N GLY A 24 19.21 15.94 -10.25
CA GLY A 24 20.64 15.69 -10.46
C GLY A 24 21.18 14.49 -9.70
N ILE A 25 20.31 13.64 -9.13
CA ILE A 25 20.69 12.43 -8.40
C ILE A 25 20.49 11.23 -9.32
N GLU A 26 21.58 10.72 -9.90
CA GLU A 26 21.58 9.50 -10.70
C GLU A 26 21.52 8.29 -9.76
N TRP A 27 20.35 7.65 -9.65
CA TRP A 27 20.15 6.53 -8.72
C TRP A 27 21.01 5.29 -9.08
N ASP A 28 21.41 5.15 -10.34
CA ASP A 28 22.30 4.08 -10.81
C ASP A 28 23.77 4.32 -10.43
N ALA A 29 24.08 5.47 -9.82
CA ALA A 29 25.37 5.73 -9.20
C ALA A 29 25.53 5.06 -7.82
N PHE A 30 24.42 4.62 -7.20
CA PHE A 30 24.45 3.95 -5.89
C PHE A 30 24.68 2.44 -6.04
N ASP A 31 25.61 1.89 -5.26
CA ASP A 31 25.79 0.44 -5.15
C ASP A 31 24.74 -0.16 -4.21
N LEU A 32 23.72 -0.82 -4.76
CA LEU A 32 22.66 -1.45 -3.97
C LEU A 32 23.15 -2.64 -3.11
N GLU A 33 24.40 -3.08 -3.26
CA GLU A 33 25.05 -4.04 -2.37
C GLU A 33 25.81 -3.36 -1.19
N SER A 34 26.00 -2.04 -1.25
CA SER A 34 26.66 -1.21 -0.23
C SER A 34 25.68 -0.70 0.82
N ALA A 35 26.04 -0.88 2.10
CA ALA A 35 25.28 -0.37 3.24
C ALA A 35 25.07 1.14 3.22
N GLU A 36 26.16 1.83 2.87
CA GLU A 36 26.28 3.27 2.99
C GLU A 36 25.44 3.92 1.90
N ASP A 37 25.59 3.44 0.67
CA ASP A 37 24.83 3.87 -0.50
C ASP A 37 23.33 3.60 -0.33
N VAL A 38 22.93 2.40 0.14
CA VAL A 38 21.51 2.10 0.37
C VAL A 38 20.92 3.00 1.46
N LYS A 39 21.67 3.29 2.52
CA LYS A 39 21.23 4.20 3.58
C LYS A 39 21.13 5.64 3.07
N GLU A 40 22.10 6.09 2.29
CA GLU A 40 22.09 7.43 1.69
C GLU A 40 20.89 7.61 0.74
N LEU A 41 20.66 6.63 -0.15
CA LEU A 41 19.51 6.62 -1.05
C LEU A 41 18.18 6.63 -0.29
N PHE A 42 18.09 5.92 0.84
CA PHE A 42 16.91 5.91 1.69
C PHE A 42 16.62 7.28 2.30
N GLU A 43 17.62 7.95 2.86
CA GLU A 43 17.44 9.28 3.46
C GLU A 43 17.05 10.32 2.40
N ILE A 44 17.67 10.27 1.21
CA ILE A 44 17.31 11.15 0.09
C ILE A 44 15.85 10.92 -0.34
N ALA A 45 15.45 9.66 -0.53
CA ALA A 45 14.09 9.33 -0.94
C ALA A 45 13.05 9.75 0.11
N LYS A 46 13.39 9.58 1.39
CA LYS A 46 12.56 10.02 2.51
C LYS A 46 12.40 11.54 2.53
N GLU A 47 13.51 12.28 2.44
CA GLU A 47 13.48 13.76 2.44
C GLU A 47 12.65 14.30 1.27
N TYR A 48 12.83 13.73 0.08
CA TYR A 48 12.07 14.09 -1.13
C TYR A 48 10.55 13.85 -0.99
N VAL A 49 10.15 12.77 -0.31
CA VAL A 49 8.73 12.50 -0.05
C VAL A 49 8.19 13.40 1.06
N GLU A 50 8.97 13.67 2.10
CA GLU A 50 8.58 14.56 3.21
C GLU A 50 8.51 16.04 2.81
N SER A 51 9.29 16.47 1.80
CA SER A 51 9.26 17.85 1.27
C SER A 51 7.98 18.18 0.49
N ALA A 52 7.15 17.17 0.19
CA ALA A 52 5.99 17.24 -0.70
C ALA A 52 6.32 17.65 -2.15
N GLU A 53 7.60 17.70 -2.52
CA GLU A 53 8.04 17.93 -3.91
C GLU A 53 7.64 16.76 -4.80
N ALA A 54 7.72 15.53 -4.26
CA ALA A 54 7.26 14.31 -4.91
C ALA A 54 5.81 14.44 -5.39
N ASP A 55 4.89 14.79 -4.47
CA ASP A 55 3.45 14.92 -4.74
C ASP A 55 3.17 16.00 -5.81
N ALA A 56 3.99 17.06 -5.86
CA ALA A 56 3.85 18.16 -6.81
C ALA A 56 4.33 17.80 -8.23
N ILE A 57 5.32 16.91 -8.35
CA ILE A 57 5.85 16.45 -9.64
C ILE A 57 4.96 15.34 -10.20
N GLU A 58 4.72 14.30 -9.41
CA GLU A 58 3.92 13.14 -9.76
C GLU A 58 3.32 12.56 -8.48
N ALA A 59 2.02 12.77 -8.28
CA ALA A 59 1.30 12.24 -7.13
C ALA A 59 1.53 10.72 -7.00
N PRO A 60 1.72 10.22 -5.77
CA PRO A 60 1.90 8.79 -5.54
C PRO A 60 0.67 8.02 -5.99
N GLU A 61 0.88 6.76 -6.39
CA GLU A 61 -0.21 5.81 -6.45
C GLU A 61 -0.58 5.44 -5.01
N GLU A 62 -1.83 5.71 -4.62
CA GLU A 62 -2.33 5.58 -3.25
C GLU A 62 -3.43 4.52 -3.19
N ILE A 63 -3.30 3.57 -2.27
CA ILE A 63 -4.26 2.50 -2.03
C ILE A 63 -4.70 2.52 -0.58
N HIS A 64 -6.01 2.56 -0.37
CA HIS A 64 -6.63 2.52 0.95
C HIS A 64 -7.15 1.13 1.25
N CYS A 65 -6.64 0.56 2.33
CA CYS A 65 -6.88 -0.81 2.75
C CYS A 65 -7.47 -0.83 4.15
N ALA A 66 -8.37 -1.77 4.41
CA ALA A 66 -8.80 -2.13 5.75
C ALA A 66 -8.25 -3.51 6.12
N ASP A 67 -7.86 -3.68 7.39
CA ASP A 67 -7.54 -4.99 7.94
C ASP A 67 -8.85 -5.79 8.05
N PRO A 68 -8.97 -6.96 7.42
CA PRO A 68 -10.22 -7.73 7.39
C PRO A 68 -10.61 -8.32 8.75
N ASP A 69 -9.65 -8.58 9.64
CA ASP A 69 -9.86 -9.21 10.95
C ASP A 69 -10.15 -8.17 12.04
N GLU A 70 -9.63 -6.96 11.86
CA GLU A 70 -9.76 -5.85 12.82
C GLU A 70 -10.70 -4.73 12.34
N SER A 71 -11.54 -5.01 11.35
CA SER A 71 -12.54 -4.07 10.82
C SER A 71 -13.97 -4.59 10.92
N SER A 72 -14.89 -3.64 11.02
CA SER A 72 -16.33 -3.86 11.03
C SER A 72 -17.00 -3.19 9.85
N ILE A 73 -18.06 -3.79 9.34
CA ILE A 73 -18.84 -3.31 8.20
C ILE A 73 -20.25 -3.01 8.70
N GLU A 74 -20.69 -1.76 8.65
CA GLU A 74 -22.07 -1.37 8.97
C GLU A 74 -22.87 -1.20 7.68
N ILE A 75 -23.99 -1.92 7.54
CA ILE A 75 -24.95 -1.79 6.44
C ILE A 75 -26.31 -1.50 7.05
N ASP A 76 -26.92 -0.36 6.70
CA ASP A 76 -28.23 0.07 7.23
C ASP A 76 -28.34 -0.06 8.78
N SER A 77 -27.30 0.39 9.49
CA SER A 77 -27.19 0.35 10.96
C SER A 77 -27.11 -1.05 11.59
N LYS A 78 -26.78 -2.08 10.81
CA LYS A 78 -26.41 -3.40 11.32
C LYS A 78 -24.93 -3.65 11.07
N THR A 79 -24.25 -4.16 12.09
CA THR A 79 -22.83 -4.52 12.01
C THR A 79 -22.66 -5.94 11.50
N TYR A 80 -21.72 -6.09 10.57
CA TYR A 80 -21.27 -7.31 9.91
C TYR A 80 -19.74 -7.36 9.96
N TYR A 81 -19.19 -8.52 9.69
CA TYR A 81 -17.75 -8.74 9.53
C TYR A 81 -17.44 -9.24 8.11
N THR A 82 -16.16 -9.34 7.79
CA THR A 82 -15.67 -9.81 6.49
C THR A 82 -16.19 -11.20 6.11
N ASP A 83 -16.43 -12.08 7.09
CA ASP A 83 -17.04 -13.40 6.90
C ASP A 83 -18.53 -13.35 6.48
N ASP A 84 -19.22 -12.23 6.71
CA ASP A 84 -20.66 -12.08 6.44
C ASP A 84 -20.97 -11.49 5.04
N VAL A 85 -19.94 -11.10 4.30
CA VAL A 85 -20.03 -10.43 2.99
C VAL A 85 -19.30 -11.21 1.90
N ILE A 86 -19.51 -10.84 0.64
CA ILE A 86 -18.80 -11.48 -0.48
C ILE A 86 -17.45 -10.81 -0.67
N LEU A 87 -16.37 -11.59 -0.63
CA LEU A 87 -15.03 -11.13 -1.00
C LEU A 87 -14.69 -11.55 -2.43
N LYS A 88 -14.27 -10.59 -3.25
CA LYS A 88 -13.78 -10.81 -4.62
C LYS A 88 -12.28 -10.58 -4.66
N ASN A 89 -11.53 -11.63 -4.94
CA ASN A 89 -10.09 -11.50 -5.09
C ASN A 89 -9.73 -10.50 -6.20
N LYS A 90 -8.86 -9.55 -5.89
CA LYS A 90 -8.29 -8.57 -6.81
C LYS A 90 -6.85 -8.94 -7.07
N ASN A 91 -6.50 -8.94 -8.35
CA ASN A 91 -5.12 -9.17 -8.74
C ASN A 91 -4.28 -7.94 -8.39
N ILE A 92 -3.26 -8.14 -7.56
CA ILE A 92 -2.36 -7.07 -7.13
C ILE A 92 -1.62 -6.40 -8.30
N VAL A 93 -1.40 -7.13 -9.38
CA VAL A 93 -0.81 -6.60 -10.63
C VAL A 93 -1.72 -5.55 -11.27
N ASP A 94 -3.03 -5.76 -11.21
CA ASP A 94 -4.03 -4.85 -11.79
C ASP A 94 -4.24 -3.60 -10.91
N LEU A 95 -3.92 -3.71 -9.61
CA LEU A 95 -3.97 -2.59 -8.67
C LEU A 95 -2.77 -1.64 -8.80
N LEU A 96 -1.71 -2.07 -9.49
CA LEU A 96 -0.45 -1.33 -9.56
C LEU A 96 0.08 -1.20 -11.00
N PRO A 97 -0.70 -0.57 -11.91
CA PRO A 97 -0.29 -0.34 -13.29
C PRO A 97 1.01 0.45 -13.41
N LEU A 98 1.35 1.32 -12.46
CA LEU A 98 2.61 2.09 -12.47
C LEU A 98 3.83 1.17 -12.53
N ILE A 99 3.83 0.09 -11.75
CA ILE A 99 4.93 -0.90 -11.71
C ILE A 99 5.02 -1.65 -13.04
N GLN A 100 3.88 -2.00 -13.63
CA GLN A 100 3.87 -2.71 -14.92
C GLN A 100 4.38 -1.84 -16.07
N ASN A 101 4.22 -0.53 -15.98
CA ASN A 101 4.73 0.43 -16.97
C ASN A 101 6.18 0.85 -16.73
N ALA A 102 6.71 0.69 -15.51
CA ALA A 102 8.08 1.01 -15.13
C ALA A 102 9.14 0.18 -15.89
N LYS A 103 10.38 0.65 -15.96
CA LYS A 103 11.50 -0.15 -16.51
C LYS A 103 12.05 -1.06 -15.43
N VAL A 104 12.62 -2.19 -15.83
CA VAL A 104 13.41 -3.03 -14.92
C VAL A 104 14.61 -2.22 -14.46
N GLY A 105 14.84 -2.17 -13.14
CA GLY A 105 15.84 -1.34 -12.49
C GLY A 105 15.27 -0.08 -11.84
N ASP A 106 14.09 0.41 -12.25
CA ASP A 106 13.48 1.59 -11.64
C ASP A 106 13.30 1.39 -10.13
N ILE A 107 13.51 2.46 -9.36
CA ILE A 107 13.45 2.44 -7.90
C ILE A 107 12.16 3.13 -7.44
N PHE A 108 11.50 2.50 -6.47
CA PHE A 108 10.31 2.99 -5.83
C PHE A 108 10.52 3.14 -4.33
N PHE A 109 9.98 4.21 -3.76
CA PHE A 109 9.86 4.36 -2.32
C PHE A 109 8.40 4.14 -1.95
N VAL A 110 8.13 3.11 -1.14
CA VAL A 110 6.78 2.78 -0.70
C VAL A 110 6.64 3.20 0.74
N VAL A 111 5.65 4.07 0.99
CA VAL A 111 5.28 4.52 2.32
C VAL A 111 4.00 3.80 2.74
N VAL A 112 4.02 3.18 3.91
CA VAL A 112 2.88 2.52 4.51
C VAL A 112 2.52 3.26 5.79
N GLN A 113 1.30 3.78 5.85
CA GLN A 113 0.74 4.39 7.04
C GLN A 113 -0.29 3.45 7.64
N GLU A 114 -0.16 3.13 8.91
CA GLU A 114 -1.08 2.26 9.65
C GLU A 114 -1.78 3.07 10.73
N GLY A 115 -3.07 2.79 10.95
CA GLY A 115 -3.87 3.55 11.89
C GLY A 115 -5.30 3.04 11.96
N ASP A 116 -6.21 3.93 12.35
CA ASP A 116 -7.64 3.67 12.34
C ASP A 116 -8.28 4.44 11.18
N GLY A 117 -9.13 3.76 10.41
CA GLY A 117 -9.78 4.32 9.24
C GLY A 117 -11.28 4.10 9.25
N ARG A 118 -11.99 5.00 8.60
CA ARG A 118 -13.43 4.92 8.38
C ARG A 118 -13.75 5.35 6.96
N TRP A 119 -14.42 4.48 6.22
CA TRP A 119 -14.95 4.75 4.88
C TRP A 119 -16.46 4.83 4.99
N ASP A 120 -17.03 5.97 4.62
CA ASP A 120 -18.47 6.13 4.45
C ASP A 120 -18.80 6.07 2.96
N LEU A 121 -19.54 5.03 2.57
CA LEU A 121 -19.82 4.65 1.19
C LEU A 121 -21.33 4.72 0.95
N VAL A 122 -21.76 5.24 -0.21
CA VAL A 122 -23.18 5.36 -0.55
C VAL A 122 -23.50 4.72 -1.89
N ALA A 123 -24.48 3.82 -1.84
CA ALA A 123 -25.02 3.12 -2.99
C ALA A 123 -26.43 3.66 -3.31
N ASP A 124 -26.71 3.86 -4.60
CA ASP A 124 -28.04 4.25 -5.11
C ASP A 124 -29.00 3.05 -5.15
N ILE A 125 -29.21 2.43 -4.00
CA ILE A 125 -30.07 1.25 -3.78
C ILE A 125 -30.84 1.46 -2.47
N GLU A 126 -32.12 1.07 -2.42
CA GLU A 126 -32.94 1.24 -1.21
C GLU A 126 -32.54 0.29 -0.07
N HIS A 127 -32.19 -0.97 -0.39
CA HIS A 127 -31.79 -1.98 0.59
C HIS A 127 -30.97 -3.12 -0.06
N ALA A 128 -30.02 -3.69 0.68
CA ALA A 128 -29.30 -4.89 0.32
C ALA A 128 -29.09 -5.80 1.53
N GLU A 129 -29.11 -7.11 1.30
CA GLU A 129 -28.64 -8.09 2.27
C GLU A 129 -27.11 -8.18 2.24
N SER A 130 -26.46 -8.65 3.30
CA SER A 130 -24.98 -8.67 3.39
C SER A 130 -24.34 -9.56 2.31
N ASN A 131 -25.03 -10.61 1.89
CA ASN A 131 -24.64 -11.49 0.78
C ASN A 131 -24.84 -10.87 -0.62
N GLU A 132 -25.35 -9.64 -0.71
CA GLU A 132 -25.45 -8.86 -1.96
C GLU A 132 -24.39 -7.74 -2.03
N VAL A 133 -23.55 -7.65 -0.98
CA VAL A 133 -22.48 -6.68 -0.83
C VAL A 133 -21.15 -7.37 -1.13
N GLU A 134 -20.45 -6.86 -2.14
CA GLU A 134 -19.18 -7.41 -2.61
C GLU A 134 -18.04 -6.42 -2.37
N PHE A 135 -17.04 -6.83 -1.61
CA PHE A 135 -15.79 -6.07 -1.45
C PHE A 135 -14.67 -6.70 -2.27
N GLY A 136 -13.75 -5.88 -2.77
CA GLY A 136 -12.46 -6.36 -3.23
C GLY A 136 -11.61 -6.80 -2.04
N TYR A 137 -10.88 -7.89 -2.24
CA TYR A 137 -9.95 -8.46 -1.29
C TYR A 137 -8.66 -8.82 -2.02
N VAL A 138 -7.49 -8.62 -1.41
CA VAL A 138 -6.21 -8.97 -2.04
C VAL A 138 -5.68 -10.26 -1.42
N ASP A 139 -6.01 -11.39 -2.04
CA ASP A 139 -5.47 -12.70 -1.67
C ASP A 139 -4.24 -13.02 -2.53
N CYS A 140 -3.07 -12.78 -1.97
CA CYS A 140 -1.80 -13.05 -2.63
C CYS A 140 -1.47 -14.56 -2.73
N SER A 141 -2.12 -15.42 -1.94
CA SER A 141 -1.87 -16.86 -1.94
C SER A 141 -2.38 -17.57 -3.20
N VAL A 142 -3.36 -16.98 -3.88
CA VAL A 142 -4.04 -17.57 -5.05
C VAL A 142 -3.27 -17.37 -6.37
N LEU A 143 -2.42 -16.34 -6.45
CA LEU A 143 -1.76 -15.94 -7.70
C LEU A 143 -0.33 -16.45 -7.83
N PHE A 144 0.36 -16.69 -6.72
CA PHE A 144 1.79 -16.98 -6.72
C PHE A 144 2.06 -18.33 -6.06
N ASP A 145 2.16 -19.38 -6.86
CA ASP A 145 2.45 -20.76 -6.44
C ASP A 145 3.91 -20.95 -5.96
N GLN A 146 4.61 -19.87 -5.58
CA GLN A 146 6.02 -19.90 -5.21
C GLN A 146 6.27 -19.17 -3.89
N TYR A 147 6.11 -19.97 -2.83
CA TYR A 147 6.46 -19.74 -1.43
C TYR A 147 7.88 -19.14 -1.18
N ASP A 148 8.76 -19.14 -2.19
CA ASP A 148 10.15 -18.65 -2.09
C ASP A 148 10.35 -17.22 -2.65
N ILE A 149 9.48 -16.71 -3.53
CA ILE A 149 9.57 -15.33 -4.05
C ILE A 149 8.93 -14.34 -3.06
N LEU A 150 8.02 -14.83 -2.22
CA LEU A 150 7.22 -14.05 -1.25
C LEU A 150 7.95 -13.69 0.05
N ARG A 151 9.08 -14.34 0.37
CA ARG A 151 9.78 -14.12 1.65
C ARG A 151 10.72 -12.92 1.65
N GLU A 152 11.14 -12.42 0.49
CA GLU A 152 12.25 -11.45 0.39
C GLU A 152 11.97 -10.28 -0.57
N GLY A 153 10.80 -10.24 -1.19
CA GLY A 153 10.30 -9.09 -1.91
C GLY A 153 8.79 -9.16 -1.96
N TYR A 154 8.15 -8.08 -2.37
CA TYR A 154 6.72 -7.97 -2.65
C TYR A 154 5.82 -7.43 -1.55
N LEU A 155 4.73 -6.88 -2.07
CA LEU A 155 3.67 -6.07 -1.46
C LEU A 155 2.86 -6.86 -0.42
N ASP A 156 3.53 -7.57 0.47
CA ASP A 156 2.96 -8.12 1.71
C ASP A 156 2.15 -7.04 2.44
N VAL A 157 2.57 -5.79 2.29
CA VAL A 157 1.86 -4.61 2.79
C VAL A 157 0.42 -4.46 2.28
N LEU A 158 0.08 -5.00 1.10
CA LEU A 158 -1.25 -5.03 0.49
C LEU A 158 -1.92 -6.41 0.55
N CYS A 159 -1.17 -7.48 0.83
CA CYS A 159 -1.75 -8.82 0.94
C CYS A 159 -2.65 -8.92 2.17
N ASP A 160 -3.66 -9.78 2.08
CA ASP A 160 -4.65 -9.99 3.13
C ASP A 160 -5.36 -8.70 3.57
N THR A 161 -5.63 -7.81 2.60
CA THR A 161 -6.36 -6.57 2.84
C THR A 161 -7.70 -6.51 2.14
N LEU A 162 -8.68 -5.90 2.83
CA LEU A 162 -9.95 -5.51 2.25
C LEU A 162 -9.77 -4.16 1.53
N LEU A 163 -10.46 -3.99 0.39
CA LEU A 163 -10.46 -2.76 -0.41
C LEU A 163 -11.85 -2.10 -0.41
N PRO A 164 -12.17 -1.26 0.59
CA PRO A 164 -13.50 -0.66 0.75
C PRO A 164 -13.99 0.11 -0.47
N GLU A 165 -13.11 0.81 -1.17
CA GLU A 165 -13.46 1.63 -2.34
C GLU A 165 -13.85 0.82 -3.58
N THR A 166 -13.58 -0.49 -3.57
CA THR A 166 -13.98 -1.38 -4.66
C THR A 166 -15.37 -2.00 -4.45
N LEU A 167 -16.08 -1.56 -3.41
CA LEU A 167 -17.38 -2.05 -3.01
C LEU A 167 -18.38 -2.01 -4.17
N LYS A 168 -19.11 -3.10 -4.32
CA LYS A 168 -20.27 -3.21 -5.21
C LYS A 168 -21.47 -3.76 -4.45
N VAL A 169 -22.63 -3.29 -4.84
CA VAL A 169 -23.91 -3.79 -4.31
C VAL A 169 -24.80 -4.09 -5.51
N LYS A 170 -25.23 -5.34 -5.68
CA LYS A 170 -26.03 -5.78 -6.85
C LYS A 170 -25.42 -5.34 -8.20
N ASP A 171 -24.11 -5.54 -8.36
CA ASP A 171 -23.31 -5.10 -9.52
C ASP A 171 -23.20 -3.58 -9.74
N ALA A 172 -23.84 -2.75 -8.93
CA ALA A 172 -23.67 -1.30 -8.97
C ALA A 172 -22.43 -0.89 -8.16
N ALA A 173 -21.61 -0.01 -8.73
CA ALA A 173 -20.51 0.60 -8.01
C ALA A 173 -21.05 1.52 -6.91
N VAL A 174 -20.34 1.56 -5.79
CA VAL A 174 -20.65 2.42 -4.65
C VAL A 174 -19.72 3.63 -4.67
N GLU A 175 -20.21 4.81 -4.32
CA GLU A 175 -19.41 6.03 -4.26
C GLU A 175 -18.85 6.24 -2.85
N LEU A 176 -17.56 6.55 -2.75
CA LEU A 176 -16.94 7.03 -1.51
C LEU A 176 -17.43 8.46 -1.23
N GLN A 177 -18.10 8.65 -0.10
CA GLN A 177 -18.51 9.98 0.35
C GLN A 177 -17.46 10.65 1.22
N ASP A 178 -16.90 9.90 2.17
CA ASP A 178 -15.89 10.38 3.08
C ASP A 178 -14.93 9.26 3.47
N PHE A 179 -13.67 9.61 3.65
CA PHE A 179 -12.64 8.74 4.20
C PHE A 179 -11.90 9.51 5.29
N VAL A 180 -12.05 9.04 6.53
CA VAL A 180 -11.37 9.58 7.70
C VAL A 180 -10.29 8.61 8.13
N PHE A 181 -9.06 9.08 8.19
CA PHE A 181 -7.91 8.29 8.61
C PHE A 181 -7.13 8.97 9.74
N HIS A 182 -6.81 8.18 10.75
CA HIS A 182 -6.01 8.59 11.90
C HIS A 182 -4.72 7.75 11.92
N PRO A 183 -3.63 8.23 11.29
CA PRO A 183 -2.38 7.50 11.27
C PRO A 183 -1.82 7.40 12.69
N VAL A 184 -1.39 6.20 13.05
CA VAL A 184 -0.68 5.90 14.30
C VAL A 184 0.79 5.69 14.02
N GLN A 185 1.11 5.08 12.88
CA GLN A 185 2.47 4.75 12.50
C GLN A 185 2.69 4.89 11.00
N SER A 186 3.93 5.19 10.61
CA SER A 186 4.35 5.28 9.21
C SER A 186 5.69 4.60 9.03
N TYR A 187 5.84 3.89 7.91
CA TYR A 187 7.05 3.18 7.53
C TYR A 187 7.36 3.49 6.07
N GLY A 188 8.64 3.63 5.74
CA GLY A 188 9.11 3.79 4.37
C GLY A 188 10.05 2.64 4.01
N GLN A 189 10.01 2.19 2.76
CA GLN A 189 10.91 1.15 2.27
C GLN A 189 11.20 1.34 0.79
N LEU A 190 12.47 1.11 0.42
CA LEU A 190 12.92 1.13 -0.97
C LEU A 190 12.72 -0.23 -1.66
N TYR A 191 12.35 -0.17 -2.93
CA TYR A 191 12.14 -1.30 -3.81
C TYR A 191 12.73 -1.05 -5.19
N VAL A 192 13.20 -2.11 -5.84
CA VAL A 192 13.66 -2.09 -7.24
C VAL A 192 12.75 -2.95 -8.11
N VAL A 193 12.40 -2.44 -9.29
CA VAL A 193 11.62 -3.20 -10.28
C VAL A 193 12.48 -4.31 -10.88
N LYS A 194 12.02 -5.55 -10.74
CA LYS A 194 12.55 -6.71 -11.43
C LYS A 194 11.49 -7.33 -12.33
N LYS A 195 11.94 -8.22 -13.21
CA LYS A 195 11.07 -9.07 -14.00
C LYS A 195 10.91 -10.41 -13.29
N ASP A 196 9.69 -10.88 -13.16
CA ASP A 196 9.40 -12.20 -12.61
C ASP A 196 10.03 -13.30 -13.50
N PRO A 197 10.68 -14.33 -12.93
CA PRO A 197 11.30 -15.40 -13.72
C PRO A 197 10.29 -16.40 -14.32
N VAL A 198 9.08 -16.49 -13.78
CA VAL A 198 8.01 -17.44 -14.13
C VAL A 198 6.95 -16.78 -15.03
N GLY A 199 6.84 -15.45 -15.03
CA GLY A 199 5.88 -14.69 -15.84
C GLY A 199 6.47 -13.48 -16.59
N ASP A 200 5.68 -12.85 -17.46
CA ASP A 200 6.02 -11.56 -18.10
C ASP A 200 5.55 -10.35 -17.24
N VAL A 201 5.59 -10.51 -15.92
CA VAL A 201 5.09 -9.52 -14.95
C VAL A 201 6.27 -8.80 -14.32
N LYS A 202 6.13 -7.48 -14.12
CA LYS A 202 7.11 -6.67 -13.37
C LYS A 202 6.72 -6.57 -11.91
N VAL A 203 7.73 -6.53 -11.08
CA VAL A 203 7.59 -6.91 -9.69
C VAL A 203 8.58 -6.03 -8.87
N LEU A 204 8.16 -5.41 -7.75
CA LEU A 204 9.01 -4.74 -6.74
C LEU A 204 9.73 -5.69 -5.77
N GLN A 205 11.05 -5.81 -5.92
CA GLN A 205 11.90 -6.47 -4.92
C GLN A 205 12.37 -5.45 -3.89
N LYS A 206 12.26 -5.79 -2.60
CA LYS A 206 12.76 -4.95 -1.52
C LYS A 206 14.27 -4.78 -1.62
N ILE A 207 14.74 -3.55 -1.44
CA ILE A 207 16.17 -3.25 -1.32
C ILE A 207 16.51 -3.34 0.17
N ASP A 208 17.18 -4.42 0.55
CA ASP A 208 17.61 -4.66 1.93
C ASP A 208 19.13 -4.60 2.04
N TYR A 209 19.62 -3.91 3.06
CA TYR A 209 21.00 -4.08 3.50
C TYR A 209 21.08 -5.12 4.63
N GLY A 210 21.65 -6.28 4.33
CA GLY A 210 21.97 -7.31 5.33
C GLY A 210 20.77 -7.86 6.11
N GLY A 211 19.55 -7.78 5.57
CA GLY A 211 18.34 -8.33 6.18
C GLY A 211 17.83 -7.62 7.43
N ARG A 212 18.20 -6.35 7.67
CA ARG A 212 17.68 -5.55 8.78
C ARG A 212 16.57 -4.61 8.30
N MET A 213 15.37 -4.73 8.88
CA MET A 213 14.33 -3.69 8.78
C MET A 213 14.90 -2.37 9.31
N LEU A 214 14.80 -1.30 8.53
CA LEU A 214 14.85 0.06 9.04
C LEU A 214 13.49 0.31 9.73
N SER A 215 13.30 -0.21 10.95
CA SER A 215 12.13 0.15 11.75
C SER A 215 12.33 1.56 12.30
N GLY A 216 11.28 2.39 12.25
CA GLY A 216 11.29 3.80 12.68
C GLY A 216 11.74 4.08 14.12
N THR A 217 12.10 3.06 14.91
CA THR A 217 12.75 3.20 16.21
C THR A 217 14.19 3.72 16.15
N ASP A 218 14.86 3.69 14.99
CA ASP A 218 16.11 4.43 14.80
C ASP A 218 15.88 5.90 14.37
N MET A 219 14.62 6.36 14.23
CA MET A 219 14.26 7.67 13.66
C MET A 219 13.52 8.65 14.58
N ILE A 220 13.15 8.31 15.82
CA ILE A 220 12.65 9.31 16.80
C ILE A 220 13.09 8.93 18.21
N VAL A 221 14.25 9.43 18.63
CA VAL A 221 14.49 9.82 20.04
C VAL A 221 15.17 11.18 19.99
N ASP A 222 14.36 12.22 19.93
CA ASP A 222 14.75 13.55 20.40
C ASP A 222 14.68 13.52 21.92
N ASP A 223 15.72 12.98 22.57
CA ASP A 223 16.02 13.30 23.97
C ASP A 223 17.12 14.36 23.98
N PHE A 224 16.78 15.55 23.48
CA PHE A 224 17.31 16.78 24.05
C PHE A 224 16.60 17.04 25.39
N GLU A 225 17.06 16.37 26.45
CA GLU A 225 17.18 17.06 27.74
C GLU A 225 18.63 16.93 28.22
N ALA A 226 19.41 17.93 27.83
CA ALA A 226 20.57 18.34 28.62
C ALA A 226 20.07 18.91 29.95
N ASN A 227 20.24 18.15 31.04
CA ASN A 227 20.78 18.57 32.34
C ASN A 227 20.85 17.41 33.34
#